data_AF-A0A2R4C442-F1
#
_entry.id   AF-A0A2R4C442-F1
#
_cell.length_a   1.000
_cell.length_b   1.000
_cell.length_c   1.000
_cell.angle_alpha   90.00
_cell.angle_beta   90.00
_cell.angle_gamma   90.00
#
_symmetry.space_group_name_H-M   'P 1'
#
loop_
_entity.id
_entity.type
_entity.pdbx_description
1 polymer ?
#
loop_
_entity_poly.entity_id
_entity_poly.type
_entity_poly.pdbx_seq_one_letter_code
_entity_poly.pdbx_strand_id
1 'polypeptide(L)'
;MGRYWLAMSDASAFTLVRSAIAVADALRRDMADQAQVVTAISAPEVAVQLLTAAEGAWGKGKATHLMAQLADVRNHDCYCRARAWLLLRDAVASLPTVLWAQEKLTARRELLDDIERQANAARAETAPLPSKLELREQEWRESVMRR
;
A
#
# COMPACT_ATOMS: atom_id res chain seq x y z
N MET A 1 -25.36 31.02 26.73
CA MET A 1 -25.09 30.96 25.28
C MET A 1 -23.58 31.09 25.05
N GLY A 2 -22.81 30.02 25.35
CA GLY A 2 -21.36 30.02 25.19
C GLY A 2 -20.99 29.69 23.74
N ARG A 3 -20.56 30.71 22.98
CA ARG A 3 -20.11 30.55 21.60
C ARG A 3 -18.76 29.84 21.58
N TYR A 4 -18.74 28.63 21.03
CA TYR A 4 -17.56 27.81 20.81
C TYR A 4 -16.56 28.54 19.91
N TRP A 5 -15.50 29.09 20.51
CA TRP A 5 -14.28 29.44 19.80
C TRP A 5 -13.47 28.14 19.66
N LEU A 6 -13.70 27.38 18.59
CA LEU A 6 -12.69 26.45 18.13
C LEU A 6 -11.46 27.29 17.80
N ALA A 7 -10.35 27.06 18.50
CA ALA A 7 -9.09 27.70 18.14
C ALA A 7 -8.75 27.28 16.70
N MET A 8 -8.13 28.17 15.91
CA MET A 8 -7.75 27.82 14.52
C MET A 8 -6.86 26.57 14.44
N SER A 9 -6.14 26.21 15.52
CA SER A 9 -5.39 24.97 15.67
C SER A 9 -6.28 23.72 15.64
N ASP A 10 -7.48 23.79 16.22
CA ASP A 10 -8.39 22.66 16.26
C ASP A 10 -9.00 22.44 14.87
N ALA A 11 -9.36 23.52 14.18
CA ALA A 11 -9.89 23.46 12.82
C ALA A 11 -8.90 22.87 11.81
N SER A 12 -7.60 23.18 11.95
CA SER A 12 -6.56 22.60 11.09
C SER A 12 -6.34 21.12 11.40
N ALA A 13 -6.31 20.73 12.68
CA ALA A 13 -6.22 19.33 13.10
C ALA A 13 -7.41 18.50 12.58
N PHE A 14 -8.65 19.01 12.71
CA PHE A 14 -9.84 18.36 12.14
C PHE A 14 -9.75 18.18 10.63
N THR A 15 -9.23 19.18 9.92
CA THR A 15 -9.04 19.11 8.47
C THR A 15 -8.03 18.04 8.08
N LEU A 16 -6.93 17.90 8.83
CA LEU A 16 -5.92 16.88 8.61
C LEU A 16 -6.46 15.47 8.85
N VAL A 17 -7.16 15.27 9.97
CA VAL A 17 -7.78 13.97 10.29
C VAL A 17 -8.82 13.59 9.22
N ARG A 18 -9.68 14.53 8.80
CA ARG A 18 -10.65 14.29 7.73
C ARG A 18 -9.96 13.91 6.41
N SER A 19 -8.85 14.56 6.09
CA SER A 19 -8.04 14.22 4.90
C SER A 19 -7.47 12.80 5.00
N ALA A 20 -6.89 12.44 6.15
CA ALA A 20 -6.37 11.09 6.38
C ALA A 20 -7.46 10.01 6.28
N ILE A 21 -8.66 10.27 6.80
CA ILE A 21 -9.81 9.37 6.67
C ILE A 21 -10.25 9.24 5.21
N ALA A 22 -10.25 10.33 4.44
CA ALA A 22 -10.59 10.28 3.01
C ALA A 22 -9.57 9.43 2.21
N VAL A 23 -8.27 9.59 2.50
CA VAL A 23 -7.21 8.76 1.92
C VAL A 23 -7.39 7.29 2.31
N ALA A 24 -7.69 7.01 3.58
CA ALA A 24 -7.91 5.66 4.08
C ALA A 24 -9.13 4.98 3.45
N ASP A 25 -10.22 5.71 3.27
CA ASP A 25 -11.42 5.20 2.60
C ASP A 25 -11.19 4.94 1.11
N ALA A 26 -10.44 5.81 0.43
CA ALA A 26 -10.03 5.59 -0.95
C ALA A 26 -9.13 4.34 -1.06
N LEU A 27 -8.11 4.22 -0.21
CA LEU A 27 -7.23 3.04 -0.16
C LEU A 27 -8.05 1.76 0.01
N ARG A 28 -8.99 1.74 0.96
CA ARG A 28 -9.81 0.55 1.22
C ARG A 28 -10.65 0.16 -0.01
N ARG A 29 -11.28 1.13 -0.66
CA ARG A 29 -12.05 0.90 -1.90
C ARG A 29 -11.15 0.39 -3.01
N ASP A 30 -10.02 1.04 -3.25
CA ASP A 30 -9.08 0.66 -4.30
C ASP A 30 -8.45 -0.71 -4.05
N MET A 31 -8.17 -1.08 -2.80
CA MET A 31 -7.69 -2.42 -2.46
C MET A 31 -8.72 -3.49 -2.84
N ALA A 32 -10.00 -3.26 -2.52
CA ALA A 32 -11.07 -4.19 -2.89
C ALA A 32 -11.28 -4.24 -4.41
N ASP A 33 -11.35 -3.09 -5.06
CA ASP A 33 -11.73 -2.99 -6.47
C ASP A 33 -10.58 -3.39 -7.42
N GLN A 34 -9.35 -2.93 -7.13
CA GLN A 34 -8.21 -3.08 -8.05
C GLN A 34 -7.27 -4.23 -7.67
N ALA A 35 -7.12 -4.50 -6.36
CA ALA A 35 -6.22 -5.55 -5.87
C ALA A 35 -6.97 -6.82 -5.45
N GLN A 36 -8.31 -6.80 -5.41
CA GLN A 36 -9.13 -7.91 -4.88
C GLN A 36 -8.77 -8.27 -3.43
N VAL A 37 -8.23 -7.31 -2.67
CA VAL A 37 -7.83 -7.46 -1.28
C VAL A 37 -8.78 -6.65 -0.40
N VAL A 38 -9.45 -7.33 0.53
CA VAL A 38 -10.33 -6.67 1.50
C VAL A 38 -9.53 -6.31 2.75
N THR A 39 -9.62 -5.07 3.20
CA THR A 39 -9.01 -4.65 4.47
C THR A 39 -9.73 -5.31 5.64
N ALA A 40 -8.97 -5.71 6.67
CA ALA A 40 -9.52 -6.33 7.87
C ALA A 40 -10.20 -5.32 8.81
N ILE A 41 -9.92 -4.03 8.62
CA ILE A 41 -10.34 -2.94 9.50
C ILE A 41 -11.12 -1.86 8.73
N SER A 42 -11.87 -1.06 9.48
CA SER A 42 -12.68 0.05 8.95
C SER A 42 -11.83 1.23 8.46
N ALA A 43 -12.39 2.10 7.61
CA ALA A 43 -11.65 3.26 7.10
C ALA A 43 -11.07 4.20 8.18
N PRO A 44 -11.78 4.49 9.30
CA PRO A 44 -11.19 5.24 10.41
C PRO A 44 -10.00 4.51 11.04
N GLU A 45 -10.07 3.19 11.20
CA GLU A 45 -8.97 2.40 11.76
C GLU A 45 -7.77 2.35 10.80
N VAL A 46 -8.01 2.24 9.48
CA VAL A 46 -6.94 2.39 8.47
C VAL A 46 -6.26 3.76 8.61
N ALA A 47 -7.05 4.84 8.77
CA ALA A 47 -6.51 6.18 8.97
C ALA A 47 -5.66 6.26 10.23
N VAL A 48 -6.09 5.64 11.34
CA VAL A 48 -5.31 5.55 12.57
C VAL A 48 -3.98 4.86 12.31
N GLN A 49 -3.94 3.70 11.65
CA GLN A 49 -2.67 3.01 11.36
C GLN A 49 -1.71 3.85 10.51
N LEU A 50 -2.24 4.54 9.49
CA LEU A 50 -1.45 5.44 8.65
C LEU A 50 -0.88 6.64 9.45
N LEU A 51 -1.69 7.23 10.33
CA LEU A 51 -1.26 8.33 11.20
C LEU A 51 -0.26 7.86 12.25
N THR A 52 -0.46 6.69 12.85
CA THR A 52 0.49 6.07 13.78
C THR A 52 1.83 5.78 13.11
N ALA A 53 1.82 5.34 11.84
CA ALA A 53 3.06 5.15 11.08
C ALA A 53 3.79 6.49 10.84
N ALA A 54 3.05 7.55 10.51
CA ALA A 54 3.63 8.89 10.32
C ALA A 54 4.19 9.48 11.62
N GLU A 55 3.42 9.40 12.72
CA GLU A 55 3.83 9.88 14.04
C GLU A 55 5.03 9.10 14.59
N GLY A 56 4.99 7.78 14.45
CA GLY A 56 6.04 6.86 14.89
C GLY A 56 7.31 6.88 14.04
N ALA A 57 7.37 7.72 13.00
CA ALA A 57 8.49 7.79 12.06
C ALA A 57 8.84 6.41 11.46
N TRP A 58 7.83 5.64 11.08
CA TRP A 58 8.09 4.32 10.50
C TRP A 58 8.88 4.49 9.20
N GLY A 59 10.05 3.84 9.17
CA GLY A 59 10.95 3.84 8.04
C GLY A 59 11.20 2.43 7.51
N LYS A 60 12.43 2.16 7.10
CA LYS A 60 12.81 0.87 6.49
C LYS A 60 12.45 -0.33 7.39
N GLY A 61 11.81 -1.34 6.80
CA GLY A 61 11.45 -2.60 7.47
C GLY A 61 10.07 -2.58 8.14
N LYS A 62 9.34 -1.45 8.11
CA LYS A 62 7.99 -1.34 8.67
C LYS A 62 6.87 -1.52 7.64
N ALA A 63 7.19 -1.65 6.34
CA ALA A 63 6.18 -1.81 5.30
C ALA A 63 5.32 -3.07 5.50
N THR A 64 5.96 -4.23 5.79
CA THR A 64 5.28 -5.51 6.08
C THR A 64 4.39 -5.44 7.30
N HIS A 65 4.86 -4.76 8.34
CA HIS A 65 4.07 -4.53 9.55
C HIS A 65 2.83 -3.69 9.26
N LEU A 66 2.99 -2.58 8.54
CA LEU A 66 1.87 -1.72 8.16
C LEU A 66 0.85 -2.50 7.31
N MET A 67 1.27 -3.19 6.26
CA MET A 67 0.35 -3.98 5.43
C MET A 67 -0.39 -5.03 6.26
N ALA A 68 0.30 -5.75 7.15
CA ALA A 68 -0.31 -6.77 8.00
C ALA A 68 -1.38 -6.22 8.97
N GLN A 69 -1.28 -4.94 9.35
CA GLN A 69 -2.32 -4.28 10.14
C GLN A 69 -3.55 -3.89 9.30
N LEU A 70 -3.39 -3.73 7.98
CA LEU A 70 -4.45 -3.29 7.07
C LEU A 70 -5.18 -4.48 6.42
N ALA A 71 -4.44 -5.45 5.89
CA ALA A 71 -4.98 -6.56 5.13
C ALA A 71 -4.04 -7.78 5.11
N ASP A 72 -4.62 -8.99 4.95
CA ASP A 72 -3.84 -10.20 4.70
C ASP A 72 -3.64 -10.42 3.20
N VAL A 73 -2.44 -10.15 2.72
CA VAL A 73 -2.06 -10.30 1.32
C VAL A 73 -1.47 -11.69 0.99
N ARG A 74 -1.17 -12.53 1.99
CA ARG A 74 -0.38 -13.77 1.77
C ARG A 74 -1.07 -14.80 0.88
N ASN A 75 -2.40 -14.83 0.91
CA ASN A 75 -3.20 -15.80 0.16
C ASN A 75 -3.62 -15.30 -1.24
N HIS A 76 -3.17 -14.12 -1.66
CA HIS A 76 -3.50 -13.54 -2.96
C HIS A 76 -2.40 -13.85 -3.98
N ASP A 77 -2.73 -13.82 -5.27
CA ASP A 77 -1.75 -13.99 -6.34
C ASP A 77 -0.71 -12.85 -6.37
N CYS A 78 0.40 -13.06 -7.09
CA CYS A 78 1.49 -12.11 -7.17
C CYS A 78 1.08 -10.72 -7.71
N TYR A 79 0.12 -10.68 -8.63
CA TYR A 79 -0.38 -9.44 -9.22
C TYR A 79 -1.20 -8.63 -8.20
N CYS A 80 -2.15 -9.29 -7.53
CA CYS A 80 -3.01 -8.73 -6.49
C CYS A 80 -2.17 -8.21 -5.33
N ARG A 81 -1.18 -8.99 -4.87
CA ARG A 81 -0.24 -8.55 -3.82
C ARG A 81 0.56 -7.33 -4.26
N ALA A 82 1.14 -7.35 -5.45
CA ALA A 82 1.89 -6.21 -5.96
C ALA A 82 1.02 -4.96 -6.09
N ARG A 83 -0.22 -5.10 -6.56
CA ARG A 83 -1.17 -3.99 -6.65
C ARG A 83 -1.53 -3.44 -5.28
N ALA A 84 -1.81 -4.29 -4.30
CA ALA A 84 -2.08 -3.87 -2.92
C ALA A 84 -0.92 -3.05 -2.34
N TRP A 85 0.33 -3.47 -2.58
CA TRP A 85 1.51 -2.71 -2.16
C TRP A 85 1.61 -1.34 -2.81
N LEU A 86 1.34 -1.24 -4.12
CA LEU A 86 1.37 0.05 -4.83
C LEU A 86 0.26 1.00 -4.32
N LEU A 87 -0.94 0.49 -4.06
CA LEU A 87 -2.02 1.29 -3.50
C LEU A 87 -1.66 1.82 -2.10
N LEU A 88 -1.03 0.99 -1.26
CA LEU A 88 -0.53 1.44 0.04
C LEU A 88 0.54 2.54 -0.11
N ARG A 89 1.46 2.39 -1.05
CA ARG A 89 2.48 3.42 -1.35
C ARG A 89 1.82 4.76 -1.70
N ASP A 90 0.84 4.73 -2.60
CA ASP A 90 0.17 5.93 -3.09
C ASP A 90 -0.67 6.59 -1.98
N ALA A 91 -1.31 5.80 -1.11
CA ALA A 91 -1.97 6.29 0.09
C ALA A 91 -0.98 7.00 1.03
N VAL A 92 0.17 6.40 1.35
CA VAL A 92 1.20 7.02 2.20
C VAL A 92 1.79 8.28 1.53
N ALA A 93 1.94 8.27 0.20
CA ALA A 93 2.44 9.40 -0.57
C ALA A 93 1.45 10.58 -0.63
N SER A 94 0.14 10.31 -0.57
CA SER A 94 -0.92 11.32 -0.61
C SER A 94 -1.26 11.94 0.75
N LEU A 95 -0.80 11.35 1.86
CA LEU A 95 -0.94 11.95 3.19
C LEU A 95 -0.26 13.33 3.24
N PRO A 96 -0.90 14.34 3.85
CA PRO A 96 -0.31 15.66 4.02
C PRO A 96 1.08 15.60 4.67
N THR A 97 2.06 16.28 4.07
CA THR A 97 3.45 16.28 4.55
C THR A 97 3.59 16.87 5.95
N VAL A 98 2.69 17.76 6.36
CA VAL A 98 2.63 18.34 7.72
C VAL A 98 2.38 17.29 8.81
N LEU A 99 1.84 16.11 8.47
CA LEU A 99 1.71 14.98 9.41
C LEU A 99 3.05 14.33 9.75
N TRP A 100 4.07 14.58 8.92
CA TRP A 100 5.42 14.10 9.11
C TRP A 100 6.23 15.25 9.68
N ALA A 101 6.73 15.10 10.91
CA ALA A 101 7.67 16.08 11.45
C ALA A 101 8.87 16.22 10.49
N GLN A 102 9.45 17.41 10.39
CA GLN A 102 10.45 17.72 9.36
C GLN A 102 11.68 16.80 9.45
N GLU A 103 12.07 16.43 10.67
CA GLU A 103 13.12 15.46 10.97
C GLU A 103 12.76 14.00 10.61
N LYS A 104 11.47 13.71 10.35
CA LYS A 104 10.93 12.39 10.01
C LYS A 104 10.65 12.21 8.51
N LEU A 105 10.93 13.22 7.68
CA LEU A 105 10.74 13.11 6.22
C LEU A 105 11.65 12.06 5.59
N THR A 106 12.83 11.81 6.16
CA THR A 106 13.71 10.72 5.73
C THR A 106 13.05 9.36 5.97
N ALA A 107 12.45 9.15 7.14
CA ALA A 107 11.75 7.91 7.47
C ALA A 107 10.56 7.68 6.52
N ARG A 108 9.80 8.74 6.18
CA ARG A 108 8.75 8.67 5.16
C ARG A 108 9.26 8.12 3.84
N ARG A 109 10.38 8.66 3.35
CA ARG A 109 10.99 8.23 2.10
C ARG A 109 11.44 6.78 2.18
N GLU A 110 12.09 6.39 3.27
CA GLU A 110 12.52 5.01 3.47
C GLU A 110 11.35 4.03 3.51
N LEU A 111 10.20 4.42 4.11
CA LEU A 111 8.98 3.63 4.11
C LEU A 111 8.42 3.47 2.70
N LEU A 112 8.33 4.55 1.92
CA LEU A 112 7.88 4.50 0.54
C LEU A 112 8.78 3.59 -0.32
N ASP A 113 10.10 3.73 -0.18
CA ASP A 113 11.09 2.89 -0.87
C ASP A 113 10.95 1.42 -0.45
N ASP A 114 10.67 1.16 0.84
CA ASP A 114 10.47 -0.20 1.35
C ASP A 114 9.17 -0.84 0.83
N ILE A 115 8.07 -0.08 0.78
CA ILE A 115 6.82 -0.52 0.17
C ILE A 115 7.02 -0.83 -1.31
N GLU A 116 7.75 0.02 -2.04
CA GLU A 116 8.05 -0.18 -3.45
C GLU A 116 8.91 -1.44 -3.69
N ARG A 117 9.86 -1.73 -2.80
CA ARG A 117 10.59 -3.02 -2.82
C ARG A 117 9.67 -4.21 -2.65
N GLN A 118 8.70 -4.16 -1.72
CA GLN A 118 7.74 -5.26 -1.53
C GLN A 118 6.84 -5.45 -2.76
N ALA A 119 6.40 -4.37 -3.40
CA ALA A 119 5.64 -4.43 -4.65
C ALA A 119 6.45 -5.13 -5.76
N ASN A 120 7.72 -4.77 -5.92
CA ASN A 120 8.62 -5.36 -6.92
C ASN A 120 8.92 -6.83 -6.62
N ALA A 121 9.14 -7.19 -5.34
CA ALA A 121 9.32 -8.56 -4.92
C ALA A 121 8.10 -9.43 -5.26
N ALA A 122 6.89 -8.95 -4.95
CA ALA A 122 5.65 -9.65 -5.30
C ALA A 122 5.53 -9.84 -6.82
N ARG A 123 5.87 -8.84 -7.64
CA ARG A 123 5.86 -8.98 -9.12
C ARG A 123 6.87 -10.01 -9.62
N ALA A 124 8.06 -10.04 -9.03
CA ALA A 124 9.13 -10.95 -9.44
C ALA A 124 8.81 -12.44 -9.17
N GLU A 125 7.80 -12.73 -8.35
CA GLU A 125 7.26 -14.09 -8.18
C GLU A 125 6.45 -14.57 -9.38
N THR A 126 6.11 -13.69 -10.34
CA THR A 126 5.54 -14.11 -11.62
C THR A 126 6.58 -14.95 -12.36
N ALA A 127 6.24 -16.19 -12.70
CA ALA A 127 7.14 -17.05 -13.46
C ALA A 127 7.64 -16.30 -14.70
N PRO A 128 8.95 -16.31 -14.99
CA PRO A 128 9.46 -15.68 -16.20
C PRO A 128 8.71 -16.27 -17.40
N LEU A 129 8.29 -15.40 -18.32
CA LEU A 129 7.70 -15.85 -19.59
C LEU A 129 8.66 -16.87 -20.22
N PRO A 130 8.13 -18.00 -20.74
CA PRO A 130 8.99 -19.00 -21.37
C PRO A 130 9.82 -18.33 -22.45
N SER A 131 11.12 -18.58 -22.41
CA SER A 131 12.06 -18.06 -23.38
C SER A 131 11.67 -18.53 -24.78
N LYS A 132 12.10 -17.79 -25.82
CA LYS A 132 11.89 -18.21 -27.23
C LYS A 132 12.41 -19.62 -27.50
N LEU A 133 13.39 -20.07 -26.73
CA LEU A 133 14.00 -21.40 -26.85
C LEU A 133 13.09 -22.47 -26.24
N GLU A 134 12.51 -22.22 -25.06
CA GLU A 134 11.53 -23.10 -24.41
C GLU A 134 10.22 -23.19 -25.21
N LEU A 135 9.78 -22.10 -25.83
CA LEU A 135 8.63 -22.11 -26.75
C LEU A 135 8.89 -23.01 -27.97
N ARG A 136 10.07 -22.88 -28.60
CA ARG A 136 10.47 -23.75 -29.73
C ARG A 136 10.58 -25.22 -29.32
N GLU A 137 11.07 -25.48 -28.12
CA GLU A 137 11.17 -26.85 -27.59
C GLU A 137 9.79 -27.46 -27.30
N GLN A 138 8.84 -26.67 -26.79
CA GLN A 138 7.44 -27.08 -26.64
C GLN A 138 6.78 -27.38 -28.00
N GLU A 139 6.93 -26.48 -28.97
CA GLU A 139 6.43 -26.68 -30.33
C GLU A 139 7.00 -27.96 -30.97
N TRP A 140 8.30 -28.21 -30.77
CA TRP A 140 8.94 -29.44 -31.24
C TRP A 140 8.39 -30.68 -30.53
N ARG A 141 8.28 -30.67 -29.19
CA ARG A 141 7.71 -31.78 -28.41
C ARG A 141 6.28 -32.12 -28.85
N GLU A 142 5.44 -31.12 -29.07
CA GLU A 142 4.08 -31.31 -29.57
C GLU A 142 4.05 -31.89 -30.99
N SER A 143 4.99 -31.48 -31.85
CA SER A 143 5.09 -32.02 -33.21
C SER A 143 5.51 -33.50 -33.24
N VAL A 144 6.32 -33.94 -32.27
CA VAL A 144 6.78 -35.33 -32.15
C VAL A 144 5.70 -36.23 -31.56
N MET A 145 4.89 -35.75 -30.62
CA MET A 145 3.79 -36.51 -30.01
C MET A 145 2.54 -36.65 -30.90
N ARG A 146 2.40 -35.82 -31.96
CA ARG A 146 1.29 -35.92 -32.93
C ARG A 146 1.57 -36.87 -34.11
N ARG A 147 2.69 -37.61 -34.08
CA ARG A 147 3.03 -38.67 -35.05
C ARG A 147 2.83 -40.04 -34.41
#